data_AF-A0AAU6ADR6-F1
#
_entry.id   AF-A0AAU6ADR6-F1
#
_cell.length_a   1.000
_cell.length_b   1.000
_cell.length_c   1.000
_cell.angle_alpha   90.00
_cell.angle_beta   90.00
_cell.angle_gamma   90.00
#
_symmetry.space_group_name_H-M   'P 1'
#
loop_
_entity.id
_entity.type
_entity.pdbx_description
1 polymer ?
#
loop_
_entity_poly.entity_id
_entity_poly.type
_entity_poly.pdbx_seq_one_letter_code
_entity_poly.pdbx_strand_id
1 'polypeptide(L)'
;MPGGIRTPLQQHAFGEDMSDEARAVYDAYPWRTAAQGAATSVLVAGSPLVEGVTGRYFQSSAEAPVIDPKELETDIEPVGVAEYAIEPVAAERLWELSTAAVSV
;
A
#
# COMPACT_ATOMS: atom_id res chain seq x y z
N MET A 1 -2.33 0.14 -4.05
CA MET A 1 -1.43 -0.84 -3.44
C MET A 1 -1.74 -2.25 -3.89
N PRO A 2 -0.68 -3.02 -4.18
CA PRO A 2 -0.75 -4.34 -4.80
C PRO A 2 -1.10 -5.48 -3.81
N GLY A 3 -1.18 -5.18 -2.51
CA GLY A 3 -1.22 -6.16 -1.43
C GLY A 3 0.16 -6.77 -1.14
N GLY A 4 0.23 -7.76 -0.24
CA GLY A 4 1.51 -8.43 0.05
C GLY A 4 1.90 -9.47 -1.01
N ILE A 5 3.08 -9.29 -1.63
CA ILE A 5 3.70 -10.24 -2.57
C ILE A 5 5.04 -10.69 -2.00
N ARG A 6 5.34 -11.98 -2.12
CA ARG A 6 6.65 -12.54 -1.76
C ARG A 6 7.69 -12.10 -2.79
N THR A 7 8.45 -11.07 -2.43
CA THR A 7 9.60 -10.54 -3.18
C THR A 7 10.86 -10.71 -2.33
N PRO A 8 12.06 -10.46 -2.89
CA PRO A 8 13.28 -10.43 -2.07
C PRO A 8 13.23 -9.41 -0.93
N LEU A 9 12.34 -8.40 -0.94
CA LEU A 9 12.24 -7.42 0.15
C LEU A 9 11.89 -8.07 1.50
N GLN A 10 11.09 -9.14 1.50
CA GLN A 10 10.69 -9.82 2.74
C GLN A 10 11.89 -10.40 3.50
N GLN A 11 13.02 -10.67 2.85
CA GLN A 11 14.22 -11.19 3.54
C GLN A 11 14.78 -10.21 4.59
N HIS A 12 14.50 -8.91 4.45
CA HIS A 12 14.98 -7.87 5.37
C HIS A 12 14.03 -7.63 6.56
N ALA A 13 12.78 -8.03 6.43
CA ALA A 13 11.77 -7.94 7.49
C ALA A 13 11.56 -9.28 8.23
N PHE A 14 11.76 -10.40 7.53
CA PHE A 14 11.38 -11.75 7.93
C PHE A 14 12.46 -12.77 7.54
N GLY A 15 13.72 -12.44 7.81
CA GLY A 15 14.89 -13.26 7.50
C GLY A 15 15.04 -14.53 8.35
N GLU A 16 16.23 -15.12 8.36
CA GLU A 16 16.50 -16.38 9.08
C GLU A 16 16.33 -16.25 10.60
N ASP A 17 16.58 -15.08 11.17
CA ASP A 17 16.48 -14.78 12.61
C ASP A 17 15.05 -14.45 13.09
N MET A 18 14.03 -14.75 12.28
CA MET A 18 12.64 -14.46 12.63
C MET A 18 12.15 -15.31 13.80
N SER A 19 11.50 -14.68 14.79
CA SER A 19 10.86 -15.40 15.91
C SER A 19 9.72 -16.30 15.42
N ASP A 20 9.35 -17.30 16.22
CA ASP A 20 8.25 -18.21 15.88
C ASP A 20 6.91 -17.47 15.72
N GLU A 21 6.67 -16.42 16.53
CA GLU A 21 5.48 -15.58 16.41
C GLU A 21 5.44 -14.82 15.09
N ALA A 22 6.57 -14.20 14.70
CA ALA A 22 6.66 -13.48 13.44
C ALA A 22 6.55 -14.44 12.24
N ARG A 23 7.09 -15.67 12.35
CA ARG A 23 6.91 -16.74 11.35
C ARG A 23 5.44 -17.10 11.19
N ALA A 24 4.71 -17.27 12.28
CA ALA A 24 3.28 -17.59 12.24
C ALA A 24 2.47 -16.49 11.55
N VAL A 25 2.74 -15.21 11.84
CA VAL A 25 2.09 -14.08 11.16
C VAL A 25 2.44 -14.06 9.67
N TYR A 26 3.72 -14.26 9.33
CA TYR A 26 4.17 -14.31 7.95
C TYR A 26 3.50 -15.43 7.16
N ASP A 27 3.40 -16.63 7.71
CA ASP A 27 2.80 -17.78 7.03
C ASP A 27 1.27 -17.67 6.92
N ALA A 28 0.61 -17.02 7.89
CA ALA A 28 -0.82 -16.77 7.87
C ALA A 28 -1.24 -15.63 6.92
N TYR A 29 -0.30 -14.79 6.47
CA TYR A 29 -0.60 -13.64 5.63
C TYR A 29 -1.16 -14.08 4.25
N PRO A 30 -2.20 -13.40 3.71
CA PRO A 30 -2.82 -13.72 2.42
C PRO A 30 -1.95 -13.26 1.25
N TRP A 31 -0.82 -13.93 1.06
CA TRP A 31 0.13 -13.62 0.01
C TRP A 31 -0.50 -13.73 -1.38
N ARG A 32 -0.27 -12.70 -2.19
CA ARG A 32 -0.65 -12.65 -3.60
C ARG A 32 0.49 -13.14 -4.48
N THR A 33 0.11 -13.72 -5.62
CA THR A 33 1.05 -13.96 -6.73
C THR A 33 1.55 -12.64 -7.32
N ALA A 34 2.66 -12.68 -8.06
CA ALA A 34 3.17 -11.51 -8.76
C ALA A 34 2.15 -10.90 -9.74
N ALA A 35 1.39 -11.75 -10.45
CA ALA A 35 0.34 -11.31 -11.37
C ALA A 35 -0.80 -10.59 -10.64
N GLN A 36 -1.26 -11.13 -9.50
CA GLN A 36 -2.28 -10.47 -8.67
C GLN A 36 -1.77 -9.13 -8.10
N GLY A 37 -0.50 -9.08 -7.68
CA GLY A 37 0.12 -7.84 -7.22
C GLY A 37 0.19 -6.77 -8.32
N ALA A 38 0.57 -7.16 -9.54
CA ALA A 38 0.63 -6.25 -10.67
C ALA A 38 -0.75 -5.75 -11.13
N ALA A 39 -1.83 -6.49 -10.87
CA ALA A 39 -3.16 -6.21 -11.39
C ALA A 39 -3.66 -4.80 -11.06
N THR A 40 -3.44 -4.31 -9.83
CA THR A 40 -3.85 -2.94 -9.45
C THR A 40 -3.10 -1.90 -10.27
N SER A 41 -1.79 -2.07 -10.45
CA SER A 41 -0.96 -1.14 -11.22
C SER A 41 -1.34 -1.16 -12.71
N VAL A 42 -1.57 -2.33 -13.28
CA VAL A 42 -1.99 -2.48 -14.69
C VAL A 42 -3.37 -1.86 -14.91
N LEU A 43 -4.32 -2.06 -13.97
CA LEU A 43 -5.64 -1.44 -14.02
C LEU A 43 -5.52 0.09 -14.07
N VAL A 44 -4.84 0.70 -13.09
CA VAL A 44 -4.79 2.17 -13.00
C VAL A 44 -3.94 2.82 -14.11
N ALA A 45 -3.00 2.06 -14.70
CA ALA A 45 -2.12 2.58 -15.74
C ALA A 45 -2.76 2.58 -17.14
N GLY A 46 -3.73 1.68 -17.42
CA GLY A 46 -4.19 1.47 -18.80
C GLY A 46 -5.62 1.00 -19.00
N SER A 47 -6.41 0.82 -17.93
CA SER A 47 -7.80 0.41 -18.09
C SER A 47 -8.71 1.60 -18.42
N PRO A 48 -9.60 1.50 -19.42
CA PRO A 48 -10.62 2.53 -19.67
C PRO A 48 -11.61 2.68 -18.50
N LEU A 49 -11.68 1.71 -17.58
CA LEU A 49 -12.53 1.79 -16.39
C LEU A 49 -12.13 2.94 -15.43
N VAL A 50 -10.92 3.45 -15.54
CA VAL A 50 -10.40 4.55 -14.71
C VAL A 50 -10.14 5.81 -15.53
N GLU A 51 -10.68 5.91 -16.73
CA GLU A 51 -10.48 7.09 -17.58
C GLU A 51 -10.97 8.36 -16.89
N GLY A 52 -10.11 9.38 -16.83
CA GLY A 52 -10.37 10.65 -16.14
C GLY A 52 -10.26 10.61 -14.61
N VAL A 53 -9.97 9.44 -14.01
CA VAL A 53 -9.77 9.33 -12.56
C VAL A 53 -8.34 9.74 -12.19
N THR A 54 -8.21 10.73 -11.31
CA THR A 54 -6.91 11.21 -10.80
C THR A 54 -6.94 11.39 -9.29
N GLY A 55 -5.77 11.36 -8.64
CA GLY A 55 -5.64 11.63 -7.19
C GLY A 55 -6.32 10.61 -6.27
N ARG A 56 -6.78 9.46 -6.79
CA ARG A 56 -7.43 8.40 -6.02
C ARG A 56 -6.44 7.29 -5.65
N TYR A 57 -6.65 6.71 -4.47
CA TYR A 57 -5.90 5.56 -4.01
C TYR A 57 -6.69 4.28 -4.31
N PHE A 58 -6.04 3.31 -4.95
CA PHE A 58 -6.63 2.01 -5.26
C PHE A 58 -5.94 0.92 -4.46
N GLN A 59 -6.67 -0.05 -3.91
CA GLN A 59 -6.14 -1.23 -3.24
C GLN A 59 -6.83 -2.47 -3.80
N SER A 60 -6.05 -3.50 -4.15
CA SER A 60 -6.58 -4.75 -4.72
C SER A 60 -7.56 -4.52 -5.90
N SER A 61 -7.21 -3.61 -6.82
CA SER A 61 -7.99 -3.26 -8.03
C SER A 61 -9.32 -2.53 -7.77
N ALA A 62 -9.54 -1.98 -6.57
CA ALA A 62 -10.70 -1.13 -6.26
C ALA A 62 -10.25 0.22 -5.69
N GLU A 63 -11.01 1.29 -5.93
CA GLU A 63 -10.81 2.56 -5.21
C GLU A 63 -11.07 2.32 -3.72
N ALA A 64 -10.11 2.70 -2.87
CA ALA A 64 -10.19 2.41 -1.45
C ALA A 64 -10.92 3.53 -0.69
N PRO A 65 -11.78 3.19 0.28
CA PRO A 65 -12.45 4.18 1.13
C PRO A 65 -11.44 4.82 2.10
N VAL A 66 -11.86 5.91 2.75
CA VAL A 66 -11.16 6.36 3.95
C VAL A 66 -11.38 5.31 5.04
N ILE A 67 -10.30 4.80 5.61
CA ILE A 67 -10.37 3.72 6.59
C ILE A 67 -10.70 4.27 7.98
N ASP A 68 -11.57 3.59 8.74
CA ASP A 68 -11.71 3.81 10.18
C ASP A 68 -10.44 3.26 10.87
N PRO A 69 -9.70 4.06 11.65
CA PRO A 69 -8.52 3.60 12.37
C PRO A 69 -8.72 2.33 13.20
N LYS A 70 -9.95 2.04 13.65
CA LYS A 70 -10.26 0.80 14.38
C LYS A 70 -10.10 -0.46 13.53
N GLU A 71 -10.29 -0.37 12.22
CA GLU A 71 -10.13 -1.53 11.33
C GLU A 71 -8.68 -2.02 11.30
N LEU A 72 -7.71 -1.12 11.54
CA LEU A 72 -6.29 -1.45 11.65
C LEU A 72 -5.97 -2.42 12.79
N GLU A 73 -6.85 -2.54 13.78
CA GLU A 73 -6.66 -3.43 14.93
C GLU A 73 -7.25 -4.83 14.69
N THR A 74 -8.05 -5.01 13.64
CA THR A 74 -8.89 -6.19 13.45
C THR A 74 -8.57 -7.02 12.21
N ASP A 75 -7.95 -6.41 11.20
CA ASP A 75 -7.54 -7.08 9.97
C ASP A 75 -6.01 -7.06 9.82
N ILE A 76 -5.45 -8.14 9.29
CA ILE A 76 -4.04 -8.25 8.93
C ILE A 76 -3.71 -7.50 7.64
N GLU A 77 -4.71 -7.24 6.80
CA GLU A 77 -4.60 -6.41 5.60
C GLU A 77 -5.80 -5.44 5.49
N PRO A 78 -5.84 -4.42 6.36
CA PRO A 78 -6.91 -3.44 6.35
C PRO A 78 -7.02 -2.73 4.99
N VAL A 79 -8.25 -2.44 4.56
CA VAL A 79 -8.53 -1.81 3.27
C VAL A 79 -8.87 -0.34 3.44
N GLY A 80 -8.07 0.54 2.83
CA GLY A 80 -8.42 1.94 2.72
C GLY A 80 -7.22 2.89 2.76
N VAL A 81 -7.55 4.18 2.72
CA VAL A 81 -6.60 5.28 2.84
C VAL A 81 -6.81 5.98 4.18
N ALA A 82 -5.74 6.31 4.87
CA ALA A 82 -5.84 7.07 6.12
C ALA A 82 -6.33 8.50 5.82
N GLU A 83 -7.17 9.06 6.71
CA GLU A 83 -7.73 10.41 6.54
C GLU A 83 -6.64 11.47 6.34
N TYR A 84 -5.56 11.40 7.12
CA TYR A 84 -4.45 12.35 7.00
C TYR A 84 -3.67 12.22 5.68
N ALA A 85 -3.76 11.08 4.99
CA ALA A 85 -3.00 10.83 3.76
C ALA A 85 -3.61 11.53 2.53
N ILE A 86 -4.85 12.00 2.65
CA ILE A 86 -5.55 12.78 1.60
C ILE A 86 -5.64 14.27 1.95
N GLU A 87 -4.93 14.72 2.98
CA GLU A 87 -4.95 16.12 3.41
C GLU A 87 -4.05 16.99 2.50
N PRO A 88 -4.62 17.95 1.76
CA PRO A 88 -3.89 18.69 0.74
C PRO A 88 -2.79 19.61 1.30
N VAL A 89 -2.99 20.22 2.49
CA VAL A 89 -2.01 21.15 3.07
C VAL A 89 -0.77 20.40 3.54
N ALA A 90 -0.92 19.22 4.13
CA ALA A 90 0.16 18.33 4.51
C ALA A 90 0.94 17.84 3.29
N ALA A 91 0.24 17.51 2.20
CA ALA A 91 0.86 17.12 0.94
C ALA A 91 1.72 18.26 0.34
N GLU A 92 1.22 19.49 0.32
CA GLU A 92 1.95 20.67 -0.16
C GLU A 92 3.21 20.94 0.68
N ARG A 93 3.09 20.91 2.02
CA ARG A 93 4.25 21.08 2.91
C ARG A 93 5.32 20.01 2.71
N LEU A 94 4.90 18.75 2.54
CA LEU A 94 5.82 17.65 2.27
C LEU A 94 6.53 17.83 0.92
N TRP A 95 5.83 18.34 -0.09
CA TRP A 95 6.39 18.66 -1.39
C TRP A 95 7.47 19.74 -1.30
N GLU A 96 7.19 20.86 -0.63
CA GLU A 96 8.16 21.96 -0.43
C GLU A 96 9.43 21.45 0.27
N LEU A 97 9.27 20.71 1.37
CA LEU A 97 10.39 20.15 2.13
C LEU A 97 11.22 19.18 1.27
N SER A 98 10.56 18.28 0.55
CA SER A 98 11.22 17.28 -0.28
C SER A 98 11.99 17.94 -1.42
N THR A 99 11.40 18.96 -2.06
CA THR A 99 12.04 19.73 -3.12
C THR A 99 13.29 20.45 -2.61
N ALA A 100 13.20 21.10 -1.45
CA ALA A 100 14.36 21.75 -0.83
C ALA A 100 15.48 20.75 -0.47
N ALA A 101 15.13 19.55 -0.02
CA ALA A 101 16.10 18.52 0.37
C ALA A 101 16.89 17.92 -0.81
N VAL A 102 16.33 17.92 -2.03
CA VAL A 102 16.97 17.37 -3.24
C VAL A 102 17.51 18.43 -4.19
N SER A 103 17.31 19.71 -3.88
CA SER A 103 17.86 20.82 -4.66
C SER A 103 19.36 20.95 -4.37
N VAL A 104 20.18 20.77 -5.41
CA VAL A 104 21.65 20.92 -5.38
C VAL A 104 22.04 22.39 -5.54
#